data_AF-A0A951YCZ5-F1
#
_entry.id   AF-A0A951YCZ5-F1
#
_cell.length_a   1.000
_cell.length_b   1.000
_cell.length_c   1.000
_cell.angle_alpha   90.00
_cell.angle_beta   90.00
_cell.angle_gamma   90.00
#
_symmetry.space_group_name_H-M   'P 1'
#
loop_
_entity.id
_entity.type
_entity.pdbx_description
1 polymer ?
#
loop_
_entity_poly.entity_id
_entity_poly.type
_entity_poly.pdbx_seq_one_letter_code
_entity_poly.pdbx_strand_id
1 'polypeptide(L)'
;MTKPKKTNEHSSPPELLEPVSVTQTESEKAKKLTINVPPGHVYIVGLNPDGTEKEGSGFFYPERSYLRIYGDKTKYSVKKKAH
;
A
#
# COMPACT_ATOMS: atom_id res chain seq x y z
N MET A 1 74.82 -6.25 9.85
CA MET A 1 73.45 -5.97 10.32
C MET A 1 72.48 -6.16 9.16
N THR A 2 71.75 -7.27 9.22
CA THR A 2 70.32 -7.44 8.87
C THR A 2 69.72 -6.69 7.66
N LYS A 3 69.53 -7.43 6.54
CA LYS A 3 68.33 -7.33 5.68
C LYS A 3 67.11 -7.75 6.52
N PRO A 4 65.86 -7.24 6.35
CA PRO A 4 65.08 -7.22 5.10
C PRO A 4 64.25 -5.91 4.94
N LYS A 5 63.41 -5.64 3.92
CA LYS A 5 62.10 -6.27 3.69
C LYS A 5 61.50 -5.72 2.39
N LYS A 6 61.07 -6.63 1.51
CA LYS A 6 60.29 -6.37 0.30
C LYS A 6 59.01 -5.62 0.66
N THR A 7 58.80 -4.47 0.02
CA THR A 7 57.49 -3.83 -0.08
C THR A 7 56.63 -4.70 -0.99
N ASN A 8 55.82 -5.58 -0.41
CA ASN A 8 54.72 -6.20 -1.14
C ASN A 8 53.58 -5.17 -1.18
N GLU A 9 53.37 -4.58 -2.34
CA GLU A 9 52.13 -3.93 -2.72
C GLU A 9 51.03 -5.00 -2.69
N HIS A 10 50.35 -5.13 -1.55
CA HIS A 10 49.15 -5.95 -1.48
C HIS A 10 47.97 -5.07 -1.87
N SER A 11 47.68 -5.13 -3.17
CA SER A 11 46.44 -4.73 -3.82
C SER A 11 45.25 -5.03 -2.91
N SER A 12 44.66 -3.98 -2.33
CA SER A 12 43.36 -4.08 -1.67
C SER A 12 42.33 -4.04 -2.80
N PRO A 13 41.51 -5.09 -3.01
CA PRO A 13 40.44 -5.01 -3.99
C PRO A 13 39.49 -3.88 -3.59
N PRO A 14 38.90 -3.14 -4.56
CA PRO A 14 37.88 -2.15 -4.23
C PRO A 14 36.76 -2.85 -3.47
N GLU A 15 36.40 -2.32 -2.31
CA GLU A 15 35.17 -2.69 -1.60
C GLU A 15 34.03 -2.58 -2.62
N LEU A 16 33.47 -3.73 -3.01
CA LEU A 16 32.19 -3.77 -3.68
C LEU A 16 31.20 -3.13 -2.71
N LEU A 17 30.80 -1.90 -2.98
CA LEU A 17 29.60 -1.30 -2.39
C LEU A 17 28.44 -2.22 -2.81
N GLU A 18 28.02 -3.08 -1.89
CA GLU A 18 26.77 -3.81 -2.06
C GLU A 18 25.69 -2.77 -2.34
N PRO A 19 24.88 -2.91 -3.41
CA PRO A 19 23.76 -2.02 -3.60
C PRO A 19 22.88 -2.19 -2.38
N VAL A 20 22.82 -1.15 -1.54
CA VAL A 20 21.84 -1.06 -0.46
C VAL A 20 20.50 -1.29 -1.13
N SER A 21 19.94 -2.48 -0.95
CA SER A 21 18.60 -2.77 -1.39
C SER A 21 17.74 -1.82 -0.60
N VAL A 22 17.38 -0.71 -1.22
CA VAL A 22 16.34 0.18 -0.74
C VAL A 22 15.11 -0.70 -0.75
N THR A 23 14.85 -1.36 0.37
CA THR A 23 13.56 -1.96 0.65
C THR A 23 12.64 -0.78 0.52
N GLN A 24 11.99 -0.65 -0.63
CA GLN A 24 10.87 0.25 -0.78
C GLN A 24 9.97 -0.17 0.37
N THR A 25 9.96 0.64 1.43
CA THR A 25 8.89 0.61 2.41
C THR A 25 7.71 1.13 1.62
N GLU A 26 7.18 0.24 0.78
CA GLU A 26 5.97 0.40 0.02
C GLU A 26 4.97 0.78 1.09
N SER A 27 4.62 2.06 1.06
CA SER A 27 3.90 2.70 2.13
C SER A 27 2.69 1.83 2.46
N GLU A 28 2.71 1.30 3.67
CA GLU A 28 1.63 0.58 4.35
C GLU A 28 0.43 1.53 4.64
N LYS A 29 0.16 2.47 3.72
CA LYS A 29 -0.85 3.52 3.77
C LYS A 29 -2.06 3.26 2.88
N ALA A 30 -2.16 2.09 2.29
CA ALA A 30 -3.46 1.53 1.98
C ALA A 30 -3.68 0.40 2.98
N LYS A 31 -4.10 0.75 4.20
CA LYS A 31 -4.81 -0.17 5.09
C LYS A 31 -6.07 -0.56 4.34
N LYS A 32 -5.91 -1.46 3.38
CA LYS A 32 -6.95 -2.04 2.55
C LYS A 32 -7.66 -2.93 3.54
N LEU A 33 -8.55 -2.32 4.34
CA LEU A 33 -9.51 -3.03 5.15
C LEU A 33 -10.15 -3.99 4.17
N THR A 34 -9.77 -5.26 4.26
CA THR A 34 -10.29 -6.32 3.41
C THR A 34 -11.73 -6.52 3.87
N ILE A 35 -12.60 -5.65 3.40
CA ILE A 35 -14.01 -5.66 3.75
C ILE A 35 -14.59 -6.83 2.97
N ASN A 36 -14.93 -7.90 3.69
CA ASN A 36 -15.60 -9.05 3.10
C ASN A 36 -17.06 -8.67 2.85
N VAL A 37 -17.35 -8.24 1.62
CA VAL A 37 -18.71 -7.83 1.23
C VAL A 37 -19.58 -9.08 1.01
N PRO A 38 -20.70 -9.21 1.73
CA PRO A 38 -21.63 -10.33 1.53
C PRO A 38 -22.16 -10.38 0.10
N PRO A 39 -22.52 -11.58 -0.41
CA PRO A 39 -23.14 -11.70 -1.72
C PRO A 39 -24.45 -10.90 -1.79
N GLY A 40 -24.69 -10.26 -2.94
CA GLY A 40 -25.85 -9.40 -3.17
C GLY A 40 -25.84 -8.07 -2.43
N HIS A 41 -24.75 -7.76 -1.72
CA HIS A 41 -24.54 -6.49 -1.04
C HIS A 41 -23.35 -5.74 -1.63
N VAL A 42 -23.33 -4.44 -1.39
CA VAL A 42 -22.21 -3.54 -1.60
C VAL A 42 -21.84 -2.91 -0.27
N TYR A 43 -20.57 -2.57 -0.10
CA TYR A 43 -20.13 -1.79 1.05
C TYR A 43 -20.01 -0.33 0.63
N ILE A 44 -20.77 0.53 1.31
CA ILE A 44 -20.87 1.95 1.02
C ILE A 44 -20.16 2.69 2.13
N VAL A 45 -19.26 3.61 1.77
CA VAL A 45 -18.54 4.47 2.71
C VAL A 45 -18.79 5.91 2.30
N GLY A 46 -19.09 6.78 3.27
CA GLY A 46 -19.14 8.21 3.01
C GLY A 46 -17.76 8.72 2.61
N LEU A 47 -17.71 9.70 1.72
CA LEU A 47 -16.50 10.44 1.37
C LEU A 47 -16.44 11.75 2.16
N ASN A 48 -15.23 12.12 2.55
CA ASN A 48 -14.90 13.45 3.03
C ASN A 48 -14.84 14.43 1.84
N PRO A 49 -14.91 15.76 2.09
CA PRO A 49 -14.80 16.76 1.01
C PRO A 49 -13.49 16.70 0.22
N ASP A 50 -12.42 16.15 0.81
CA ASP A 50 -11.13 15.90 0.15
C ASP A 50 -11.12 14.61 -0.70
N GLY A 51 -12.22 13.85 -0.72
CA GLY A 51 -12.37 12.62 -1.49
C GLY A 51 -11.85 11.37 -0.80
N THR A 52 -11.31 11.46 0.42
CA THR A 52 -10.96 10.27 1.21
C THR A 52 -12.18 9.61 1.84
N GLU A 53 -12.07 8.32 2.13
CA GLU A 53 -13.13 7.57 2.81
C GLU A 53 -13.24 8.02 4.27
N LYS A 54 -14.46 8.31 4.71
CA LYS A 54 -14.76 8.65 6.09
C LYS A 54 -14.74 7.40 6.95
N GLU A 55 -13.73 7.28 7.82
CA GLU A 55 -13.61 6.17 8.77
C GLU A 55 -14.87 6.01 9.63
N GLY A 56 -15.28 4.76 9.85
CA GLY A 56 -16.47 4.42 10.63
C GLY A 56 -17.82 4.68 9.97
N SER A 57 -17.86 5.29 8.77
CA SER A 57 -19.12 5.56 8.04
C SER A 57 -19.60 4.42 7.15
N GLY A 58 -18.87 3.31 7.12
CA GLY A 58 -19.09 2.24 6.16
C GLY A 58 -20.16 1.23 6.59
N PHE A 59 -21.07 0.88 5.67
CA PHE A 59 -22.16 -0.07 5.92
C PHE A 59 -22.47 -0.93 4.68
N PHE A 60 -23.15 -2.06 4.89
CA PHE A 60 -23.60 -2.93 3.81
C PHE A 60 -24.98 -2.52 3.32
N TYR A 61 -25.18 -2.52 2.00
CA TYR A 61 -26.45 -2.19 1.38
C TYR A 61 -26.76 -3.14 0.21
N PRO A 62 -28.03 -3.47 -0.07
CA PRO A 62 -28.39 -4.30 -1.20
C PRO A 62 -27.93 -3.71 -2.55
N GLU A 63 -27.24 -4.53 -3.36
CA GLU A 63 -26.67 -4.10 -4.65
C GLU A 63 -27.75 -3.60 -5.63
N ARG A 64 -28.97 -4.13 -5.52
CA ARG A 64 -30.06 -3.82 -6.46
C ARG A 64 -30.58 -2.38 -6.36
N SER A 65 -30.33 -1.69 -5.26
CA SER A 65 -31.00 -0.40 -4.96
C SER A 65 -30.07 0.71 -4.51
N TYR A 66 -28.77 0.45 -4.29
CA TYR A 66 -27.87 1.47 -3.77
C TYR A 66 -27.68 2.65 -4.73
N LEU A 67 -27.71 2.43 -6.05
CA LEU A 67 -27.43 3.46 -7.05
C LEU A 67 -28.34 4.69 -6.95
N ARG A 68 -29.59 4.52 -6.49
CA ARG A 68 -30.54 5.63 -6.39
C ARG A 68 -30.22 6.60 -5.25
N ILE A 69 -29.65 6.10 -4.15
CA ILE A 69 -29.43 6.87 -2.92
C ILE A 69 -27.93 7.17 -2.72
N TYR A 70 -27.09 6.20 -3.08
CA TYR A 70 -25.65 6.16 -2.85
C TYR A 70 -24.83 6.01 -4.14
N GLY A 71 -25.43 6.26 -5.30
CA GLY A 71 -24.73 6.24 -6.59
C GLY A 71 -23.87 7.49 -6.84
N ASP A 72 -24.00 8.51 -5.99
CA ASP A 72 -23.22 9.74 -6.07
C ASP A 72 -21.77 9.49 -5.62
N LYS A 73 -20.88 9.28 -6.61
CA LYS A 73 -19.46 9.00 -6.40
C LYS A 73 -18.69 10.15 -5.76
N THR A 74 -19.25 11.35 -5.67
CA THR A 74 -18.63 12.48 -4.97
C THR A 74 -18.88 12.43 -3.46
N LYS A 75 -19.92 11.71 -3.03
CA LYS A 75 -20.33 11.59 -1.62
C LYS A 75 -20.10 10.20 -1.06
N TYR A 76 -20.05 9.18 -1.90
CA TYR A 76 -19.98 7.79 -1.49
C TYR A 76 -18.97 6.99 -2.31
N SER A 77 -18.11 6.26 -1.62
CA SER A 77 -17.30 5.17 -2.16
C SER A 77 -18.10 3.88 -2.06
N VAL A 78 -18.14 3.10 -3.14
CA VAL A 78 -18.85 1.82 -3.18
C VAL A 78 -17.85 0.71 -3.50
N LYS A 79 -17.65 -0.21 -2.55
CA LYS A 79 -16.82 -1.40 -2.70
C LYS A 79 -17.72 -2.61 -2.93
N LYS A 80 -17.39 -3.38 -3.96
CA LYS A 80 -18.04 -4.66 -4.26
C LYS A 80 -17.07 -5.80 -3.99
N LYS A 81 -17.60 -7.00 -3.76
CA LYS A 81 -16.77 -8.21 -3.77
C LYS A 81 -16.17 -8.35 -5.17
N ALA A 82 -14.83 -8.43 -5.26
CA ALA A 82 -14.18 -8.82 -6.50
C ALA A 82 -14.60 -10.27 -6.81
N HIS A 83 -15.18 -10.48 -7.98
CA HIS A 83 -15.63 -11.78 -8.45
C HIS A 83 -14.46 -12.59 -9.02
#